data_AF-A0AAW6IC13-F1
#
_entry.id   AF-A0AAW6IC13-F1
#
_cell.length_a   1.000
_cell.length_b   1.000
_cell.length_c   1.000
_cell.angle_alpha   90.00
_cell.angle_beta   90.00
_cell.angle_gamma   90.00
#
_symmetry.space_group_name_H-M   'P 1'
#
loop_
_entity.id
_entity.type
_entity.pdbx_description
1 polymer ?
#
loop_
_entity_poly.entity_id
_entity_poly.type
_entity_poly.pdbx_seq_one_letter_code
_entity_poly.pdbx_strand_id
1 'polypeptide(L)'
;MKIKYTGMELKLHRHGIRIALASVFGAMLIATPLVGDSALANGIVMGKVFWFHLSMALMAIGTIGFGRKKRISFSLPDGLLLLFAGITLATYDWQLGPEPGKLLFGGQLIILWFLLRHFLTEAPCLKFFFLFILMLTGLVEAVWGMQQLHGHVYSHHSLFRLTGSFFNPGPYSGYLAVVLPAGLWTALKFQKGMHYFAWVCVGAILVVLPAGMSRSAWMAAVVACGWVYWAERIGWEKTKA
;
A
#
# COMPACT_ATOMS: atom_id res chain seq x y z
N MET A 1 35.19 -5.74 -35.58
CA MET A 1 34.44 -6.34 -34.46
C MET A 1 34.28 -5.30 -33.33
N LYS A 2 33.25 -4.42 -33.38
CA LYS A 2 33.11 -3.32 -32.40
C LYS A 2 31.68 -2.79 -32.21
N ILE A 3 30.63 -3.61 -32.36
CA ILE A 3 29.24 -3.10 -32.43
C ILE A 3 28.27 -3.75 -31.42
N LYS A 4 28.66 -4.78 -30.65
CA LYS A 4 27.70 -5.48 -29.77
C LYS A 4 27.56 -4.89 -28.35
N TYR A 5 28.58 -4.20 -27.84
CA TYR A 5 28.58 -3.68 -26.47
C TYR A 5 27.71 -2.43 -26.29
N THR A 6 27.74 -1.50 -27.25
CA THR A 6 27.00 -0.24 -27.19
C THR A 6 25.49 -0.45 -27.18
N GLY A 7 24.98 -1.44 -27.92
CA GLY A 7 23.56 -1.78 -27.95
C GLY A 7 23.06 -2.47 -26.66
N MET A 8 23.94 -3.18 -25.96
CA MET A 8 23.63 -3.84 -24.69
C MET A 8 23.58 -2.84 -23.53
N GLU A 9 24.56 -1.94 -23.46
CA GLU A 9 24.61 -0.80 -22.55
C GLU A 9 23.36 0.09 -22.68
N LEU A 10 22.98 0.45 -23.90
CA LEU A 10 21.80 1.31 -24.16
C LEU A 10 20.48 0.65 -23.74
N LYS A 11 20.38 -0.68 -23.87
CA LYS A 11 19.20 -1.46 -23.50
C LYS A 11 19.11 -1.65 -21.98
N LEU A 12 20.24 -1.84 -21.32
CA LEU A 12 20.34 -1.90 -19.85
C LEU A 12 19.99 -0.54 -19.23
N HIS A 13 20.55 0.55 -19.76
CA HIS A 13 20.28 1.91 -19.31
C HIS A 13 18.80 2.30 -19.46
N ARG A 14 18.17 1.98 -20.60
CA ARG A 14 16.74 2.24 -20.84
C ARG A 14 15.83 1.46 -19.89
N HIS A 15 16.21 0.23 -19.52
CA HIS A 15 15.42 -0.57 -18.59
C HIS A 15 15.62 -0.11 -17.14
N GLY A 16 16.85 0.26 -16.77
CA GLY A 16 17.21 0.80 -15.45
C GLY A 16 16.47 2.09 -15.11
N ILE A 17 16.41 3.06 -16.05
CA ILE A 17 15.66 4.32 -15.84
C ILE A 17 14.19 4.05 -15.55
N ARG A 18 13.57 3.11 -16.27
CA ARG A 18 12.13 2.81 -16.11
C ARG A 18 11.83 2.15 -14.77
N ILE A 19 12.68 1.22 -14.36
CA ILE A 19 12.58 0.57 -13.05
C ILE A 19 12.75 1.62 -11.94
N ALA A 20 13.70 2.55 -12.10
CA ALA A 20 13.91 3.64 -11.14
C ALA A 20 12.72 4.62 -11.08
N LEU A 21 12.16 5.02 -12.22
CA LEU A 21 10.99 5.91 -12.25
C LEU A 21 9.78 5.25 -11.59
N ALA A 22 9.49 4.00 -11.95
CA ALA A 22 8.35 3.28 -11.38
C ALA A 22 8.58 2.90 -9.89
N SER A 23 9.82 2.70 -9.44
CA SER A 23 10.10 2.54 -8.00
C SER A 23 9.88 3.84 -7.23
N VAL A 24 10.30 4.99 -7.76
CA VAL A 24 10.06 6.31 -7.15
C VAL A 24 8.55 6.61 -7.09
N PHE A 25 7.84 6.48 -8.20
CA PHE A 25 6.40 6.78 -8.23
C PHE A 25 5.58 5.77 -7.40
N GLY A 26 5.98 4.49 -7.38
CA GLY A 26 5.39 3.50 -6.49
C GLY A 26 5.64 3.81 -5.00
N ALA A 27 6.83 4.29 -4.64
CA ALA A 27 7.12 4.74 -3.28
C ALA A 27 6.30 5.97 -2.90
N MET A 28 6.12 6.93 -3.83
CA MET A 28 5.24 8.09 -3.63
C MET A 28 3.80 7.67 -3.35
N LEU A 29 3.28 6.66 -4.06
CA LEU A 29 1.95 6.10 -3.81
C LEU A 29 1.83 5.48 -2.42
N ILE A 30 2.83 4.69 -1.99
CA ILE A 30 2.82 4.06 -0.66
C ILE A 30 2.96 5.10 0.46
N ALA A 31 3.66 6.21 0.19
CA ALA A 31 3.84 7.32 1.13
C ALA A 31 2.63 8.26 1.23
N THR A 32 1.58 8.08 0.43
CA THR A 32 0.34 8.88 0.47
C THR A 32 -0.21 9.12 1.88
N PRO A 33 -0.26 8.14 2.80
CA PRO A 33 -0.71 8.37 4.18
C PRO A 33 -0.03 9.55 4.87
N LEU A 34 1.27 9.74 4.64
CA LEU A 34 2.08 10.73 5.35
C LEU A 34 1.87 12.16 4.81
N VAL A 35 1.12 12.33 3.72
CA VAL A 35 1.00 13.61 3.02
C VAL A 35 -0.11 14.46 3.62
N GLY A 36 0.17 15.75 3.78
CA GLY A 36 -0.81 16.79 4.09
C GLY A 36 -0.32 18.13 3.53
N ASP A 37 -1.26 19.02 3.21
CA ASP A 37 -0.94 20.33 2.65
C ASP A 37 -1.81 21.42 3.29
N SER A 38 -1.20 22.27 4.12
CA SER A 38 -1.89 23.34 4.84
C SER A 38 -2.44 24.45 3.93
N ALA A 39 -1.98 24.55 2.68
CA ALA A 39 -2.50 25.52 1.72
C ALA A 39 -3.87 25.13 1.15
N LEU A 40 -4.27 23.86 1.30
CA LEU A 40 -5.52 23.33 0.78
C LEU A 40 -6.63 23.35 1.83
N ALA A 41 -7.87 23.56 1.36
CA ALA A 41 -9.06 23.34 2.19
C ALA A 41 -9.13 21.86 2.62
N ASN A 42 -9.24 21.61 3.92
CA ASN A 42 -9.09 20.26 4.50
C ASN A 42 -7.78 19.58 4.05
N GLY A 43 -6.67 20.26 4.28
CA GLY A 43 -5.32 19.88 3.81
C GLY A 43 -4.87 18.45 4.12
N ILE A 44 -5.37 17.86 5.20
CA ILE A 44 -5.06 16.48 5.58
C ILE A 44 -5.69 15.47 4.61
N VAL A 45 -6.92 15.74 4.16
CA VAL A 45 -7.65 14.86 3.24
C VAL A 45 -7.32 15.22 1.80
N MET A 46 -7.45 16.49 1.43
CA MET A 46 -7.24 16.93 0.05
C MET A 46 -5.78 16.78 -0.38
N GLY A 47 -4.82 17.01 0.52
CA GLY A 47 -3.40 16.78 0.23
C GLY A 47 -3.14 15.32 -0.18
N LYS A 48 -3.71 14.35 0.55
CA LYS A 48 -3.60 12.91 0.22
C LYS A 48 -4.25 12.59 -1.13
N VAL A 49 -5.43 13.17 -1.40
CA VAL A 49 -6.18 12.95 -2.65
C VAL A 49 -5.39 13.46 -3.85
N PHE A 50 -4.92 14.71 -3.83
CA PHE A 50 -4.13 15.27 -4.93
C PHE A 50 -2.80 14.54 -5.10
N TRP A 51 -2.13 14.22 -4.01
CA TRP A 51 -0.88 13.45 -4.05
C TRP A 51 -1.08 12.08 -4.69
N PHE A 52 -2.16 11.39 -4.34
CA PHE A 52 -2.51 10.11 -4.95
C PHE A 52 -2.77 10.26 -6.45
N HIS A 53 -3.59 11.22 -6.88
CA HIS A 53 -3.87 11.45 -8.29
C HIS A 53 -2.60 11.77 -9.10
N LEU A 54 -1.73 12.63 -8.56
CA LEU A 54 -0.45 12.97 -9.17
C LEU A 54 0.47 11.74 -9.27
N SER A 55 0.64 11.02 -8.16
CA SER A 55 1.49 9.83 -8.12
C SER A 55 0.98 8.72 -9.05
N MET A 56 -0.34 8.57 -9.18
CA MET A 56 -0.98 7.67 -10.13
C MET A 56 -0.66 8.05 -11.58
N ALA A 57 -0.78 9.33 -11.93
CA ALA A 57 -0.46 9.81 -13.27
C ALA A 57 1.02 9.58 -13.61
N LEU A 58 1.93 9.90 -12.67
CA LEU A 58 3.37 9.67 -12.83
C LEU A 58 3.69 8.18 -12.97
N MET A 59 3.08 7.31 -12.15
CA MET A 59 3.24 5.86 -12.23
C MET A 59 2.75 5.31 -13.58
N ALA A 60 1.59 5.78 -14.06
CA ALA A 60 1.09 5.40 -15.38
C ALA A 60 2.10 5.77 -16.47
N ILE A 61 2.66 6.99 -16.45
CA ILE A 61 3.70 7.43 -17.41
C ILE A 61 4.98 6.58 -17.28
N GLY A 62 5.45 6.33 -16.06
CA GLY A 62 6.66 5.54 -15.78
C GLY A 62 6.57 4.08 -16.25
N THR A 63 5.36 3.55 -16.36
CA THR A 63 5.10 2.20 -16.86
C THR A 63 4.89 2.12 -18.39
N ILE A 64 4.78 3.26 -19.10
CA ILE A 64 4.68 3.29 -20.56
C ILE A 64 5.95 2.69 -21.18
N GLY A 65 5.80 1.57 -21.88
CA GLY A 65 6.89 0.91 -22.61
C GLY A 65 7.52 -0.29 -21.92
N PHE A 66 7.01 -0.74 -20.77
CA PHE A 66 7.23 -2.12 -20.31
C PHE A 66 6.63 -3.11 -21.32
N GLY A 67 7.33 -4.23 -21.55
CA GLY A 67 7.14 -5.08 -22.72
C GLY A 67 5.76 -5.76 -22.78
N ARG A 68 5.09 -5.69 -23.94
CA ARG A 68 3.79 -6.33 -24.24
C ARG A 68 3.81 -7.87 -24.26
N LYS A 69 4.89 -8.54 -23.86
CA LYS A 69 5.16 -9.93 -24.29
C LYS A 69 4.60 -11.03 -23.39
N LYS A 70 4.19 -10.73 -22.14
CA LYS A 70 3.56 -11.74 -21.26
C LYS A 70 2.08 -11.43 -21.11
N ARG A 71 1.22 -12.36 -21.56
CA ARG A 71 -0.19 -12.39 -21.14
C ARG A 71 -0.20 -12.62 -19.64
N ILE A 72 -0.70 -11.65 -18.90
CA ILE A 72 -1.04 -11.84 -17.49
C ILE A 72 -2.20 -12.83 -17.46
N SER A 73 -2.04 -13.98 -16.81
CA SER A 73 -3.12 -14.94 -16.63
C SER A 73 -4.18 -14.34 -15.70
N PHE A 74 -5.46 -14.56 -15.97
CA PHE A 74 -6.50 -14.11 -15.05
C PHE A 74 -6.42 -14.91 -13.74
N SER A 75 -6.49 -14.22 -12.61
CA SER A 75 -6.37 -14.77 -11.26
C SER A 75 -7.61 -14.41 -10.44
N LEU A 76 -7.89 -15.21 -9.41
CA LEU A 76 -9.05 -14.99 -8.54
C LEU A 76 -9.15 -13.54 -7.98
N PRO A 77 -8.05 -12.89 -7.53
CA PRO A 77 -8.12 -11.50 -7.07
C PRO A 77 -8.57 -10.51 -8.15
N ASP A 78 -8.24 -10.73 -9.43
CA ASP A 78 -8.72 -9.86 -10.51
C ASP A 78 -10.24 -9.97 -10.64
N GLY A 79 -10.76 -11.20 -10.57
CA GLY A 79 -12.19 -11.48 -10.62
C GLY A 79 -12.94 -10.83 -9.46
N LEU A 80 -12.41 -10.96 -8.24
CA LEU A 80 -13.01 -10.34 -7.06
C LEU A 80 -12.98 -8.81 -7.13
N LEU A 81 -11.88 -8.21 -7.61
CA LEU A 81 -11.76 -6.76 -7.77
C LEU A 81 -12.74 -6.23 -8.82
N LEU A 82 -12.82 -6.87 -9.99
CA LEU A 82 -13.73 -6.49 -11.06
C LEU A 82 -15.20 -6.71 -10.67
N LEU A 83 -15.49 -7.77 -9.91
CA LEU A 83 -16.82 -8.00 -9.35
C LEU A 83 -17.20 -6.89 -8.38
N PHE A 84 -16.31 -6.52 -7.45
CA PHE A 84 -16.55 -5.40 -6.53
C PHE A 84 -16.78 -4.08 -7.26
N ALA A 85 -15.98 -3.80 -8.29
CA ALA A 85 -16.16 -2.64 -9.16
C ALA A 85 -17.53 -2.66 -9.89
N GLY A 86 -17.91 -3.82 -10.43
CA GLY A 86 -19.19 -4.00 -11.11
C GLY A 86 -20.38 -3.79 -10.17
N ILE A 87 -20.32 -4.36 -8.97
CA ILE A 87 -21.35 -4.14 -7.93
C ILE A 87 -21.42 -2.65 -7.59
N THR A 88 -20.29 -1.99 -7.37
CA THR A 88 -20.23 -0.56 -7.01
C THR A 88 -20.89 0.30 -8.09
N LEU A 89 -20.59 0.06 -9.37
CA LEU A 89 -21.18 0.79 -10.50
C LEU A 89 -22.67 0.50 -10.67
N ALA A 90 -23.10 -0.75 -10.42
CA ALA A 90 -24.50 -1.15 -10.52
C ALA A 90 -25.35 -0.55 -9.38
N THR A 91 -24.78 -0.40 -8.18
CA THR A 91 -25.47 0.18 -7.02
C THR A 91 -25.30 1.69 -6.89
N TYR A 92 -24.51 2.32 -7.77
CA TYR A 92 -24.29 3.76 -7.73
C TYR A 92 -25.54 4.51 -8.21
N ASP A 93 -25.99 5.49 -7.43
CA ASP A 93 -27.11 6.34 -7.83
C ASP A 93 -26.65 7.37 -8.86
N TRP A 94 -26.82 7.02 -10.14
CA TRP A 94 -26.43 7.87 -11.27
C TRP A 94 -27.30 9.13 -11.41
N GLN A 95 -28.50 9.16 -10.82
CA GLN A 95 -29.36 10.33 -10.88
C GLN A 95 -28.91 11.37 -9.85
N LEU A 96 -28.58 10.92 -8.63
CA LEU A 96 -28.09 11.78 -7.56
C LEU A 96 -26.61 12.18 -7.77
N GLY A 97 -25.82 11.31 -8.39
CA GLY A 97 -24.39 11.51 -8.60
C GLY A 97 -23.59 11.77 -7.31
N PRO A 98 -23.74 10.97 -6.24
CA PRO A 98 -23.12 11.25 -4.96
C PRO A 98 -21.59 11.07 -5.02
N GLU A 99 -20.84 12.11 -4.68
CA GLU A 99 -19.37 12.08 -4.52
C GLU A 99 -18.60 11.46 -5.71
N PRO A 100 -18.69 12.03 -6.93
CA PRO A 100 -18.09 11.47 -8.14
C PRO A 100 -16.56 11.32 -8.06
N GLY A 101 -15.90 12.11 -7.20
CA GLY A 101 -14.47 11.96 -6.93
C GLY A 101 -14.09 10.61 -6.33
N LYS A 102 -14.97 9.97 -5.54
CA LYS A 102 -14.74 8.63 -4.99
C LYS A 102 -14.83 7.55 -6.06
N LEU A 103 -15.71 7.71 -7.06
CA LEU A 103 -15.75 6.83 -8.23
C LEU A 103 -14.46 6.92 -9.05
N LEU A 104 -13.97 8.14 -9.30
CA LEU A 104 -12.69 8.35 -10.00
C LEU A 104 -11.54 7.68 -9.24
N PHE A 105 -11.49 7.88 -7.92
CA PHE A 105 -10.51 7.23 -7.05
C PHE A 105 -10.59 5.70 -7.12
N GLY A 106 -11.79 5.13 -7.06
CA GLY A 106 -12.03 3.69 -7.23
C GLY A 106 -11.55 3.17 -8.59
N GLY A 107 -11.87 3.88 -9.68
CA GLY A 107 -11.38 3.54 -11.02
C GLY A 107 -9.85 3.55 -11.11
N GLN A 108 -9.19 4.53 -10.48
CA GLN A 108 -7.73 4.59 -10.41
C GLN A 108 -7.13 3.44 -9.60
N LEU A 109 -7.78 2.95 -8.54
CA LEU A 109 -7.32 1.78 -7.80
C LEU A 109 -7.37 0.50 -8.65
N ILE A 110 -8.39 0.35 -9.51
CA ILE A 110 -8.46 -0.78 -10.46
C ILE A 110 -7.31 -0.70 -11.45
N ILE A 111 -7.05 0.48 -12.02
CA ILE A 111 -5.91 0.69 -12.91
C ILE A 111 -4.59 0.39 -12.17
N LEU A 112 -4.44 0.90 -10.95
CA LEU A 112 -3.26 0.67 -10.11
C LEU A 112 -3.01 -0.82 -9.88
N TRP A 113 -4.05 -1.61 -9.58
CA TRP A 113 -3.94 -3.06 -9.41
C TRP A 113 -3.28 -3.73 -10.62
N PHE A 114 -3.78 -3.47 -11.82
CA PHE A 114 -3.24 -4.08 -13.04
C PHE A 114 -1.85 -3.53 -13.40
N LEU A 115 -1.59 -2.24 -13.15
CA LEU A 115 -0.26 -1.64 -13.35
C LEU A 115 0.78 -2.27 -12.42
N LEU A 116 0.49 -2.35 -11.12
CA LEU A 116 1.38 -3.00 -10.14
C LEU A 116 1.59 -4.47 -10.48
N ARG A 117 0.54 -5.19 -10.88
CA ARG A 117 0.65 -6.60 -11.24
C ARG A 117 1.53 -6.82 -12.46
N HIS A 118 1.35 -6.01 -13.50
CA HIS A 118 2.20 -6.05 -14.68
C HIS A 118 3.65 -5.75 -14.31
N PHE A 119 3.87 -4.63 -13.63
CA PHE A 119 5.18 -4.12 -13.29
C PHE A 119 5.97 -5.03 -12.35
N LEU A 120 5.35 -5.54 -11.28
CA LEU A 120 5.99 -6.44 -10.31
C LEU A 120 6.24 -7.85 -10.88
N THR A 121 5.60 -8.20 -11.99
CA THR A 121 5.94 -9.42 -12.75
C THR A 121 7.20 -9.23 -13.57
N GLU A 122 7.39 -8.04 -14.15
CA GLU A 122 8.57 -7.68 -14.94
C GLU A 122 9.79 -7.34 -14.06
N ALA A 123 9.58 -6.71 -12.90
CA ALA A 123 10.64 -6.33 -11.95
C ALA A 123 10.37 -6.88 -10.53
N PRO A 124 10.57 -8.19 -10.28
CA PRO A 124 10.27 -8.82 -8.99
C PRO A 124 11.07 -8.26 -7.82
N CYS A 125 12.27 -7.71 -8.06
CA CYS A 125 13.10 -7.10 -7.03
C CYS A 125 12.39 -5.95 -6.29
N LEU A 126 11.48 -5.26 -6.97
CA LEU A 126 10.75 -4.13 -6.38
C LEU A 126 9.66 -4.55 -5.40
N LYS A 127 9.27 -5.82 -5.37
CA LYS A 127 8.35 -6.34 -4.36
C LYS A 127 8.92 -6.12 -2.95
N PHE A 128 10.21 -6.41 -2.76
CA PHE A 128 10.88 -6.24 -1.46
C PHE A 128 11.08 -4.76 -1.13
N PHE A 129 11.39 -3.94 -2.13
CA PHE A 129 11.49 -2.50 -1.96
C PHE A 129 10.16 -1.90 -1.49
N PHE A 130 9.05 -2.17 -2.17
CA PHE A 130 7.73 -1.67 -1.78
C PHE A 130 7.24 -2.21 -0.45
N LEU A 131 7.52 -3.48 -0.15
CA LEU A 131 7.23 -4.07 1.16
C LEU A 131 7.99 -3.35 2.28
N PHE A 132 9.27 -3.03 2.05
CA PHE A 132 10.07 -2.25 2.98
C PHE A 132 9.49 -0.84 3.17
N ILE A 133 9.16 -0.12 2.09
CA ILE A 133 8.54 1.21 2.17
C ILE A 133 7.20 1.15 2.92
N LEU A 134 6.35 0.14 2.65
CA LEU A 134 5.07 -0.03 3.33
C LEU A 134 5.21 -0.25 4.84
N MET A 135 6.19 -1.05 5.26
CA MET A 135 6.51 -1.24 6.68
C MET A 135 7.07 0.03 7.30
N LEU A 136 7.94 0.76 6.58
CA LEU A 136 8.51 2.02 7.05
C LEU A 136 7.42 3.08 7.29
N THR A 137 6.49 3.25 6.36
CA THR A 137 5.36 4.17 6.52
C THR A 137 4.44 3.74 7.66
N GLY A 138 4.22 2.45 7.86
CA GLY A 138 3.49 1.92 9.03
C GLY A 138 4.21 2.19 10.35
N LEU A 139 5.54 2.07 10.38
CA LEU A 139 6.35 2.39 11.57
C LEU A 139 6.28 3.89 11.89
N VAL A 140 6.38 4.75 10.86
CA VAL A 140 6.21 6.21 11.03
C VAL A 140 4.85 6.52 11.62
N GLU A 141 3.76 5.96 11.08
CA GLU A 141 2.40 6.14 11.62
C GLU A 141 2.25 5.60 13.05
N ALA A 142 2.91 4.49 13.39
CA ALA A 142 2.88 3.96 14.75
C ALA A 142 3.59 4.89 15.73
N VAL A 143 4.78 5.38 15.36
CA VAL A 143 5.54 6.36 16.17
C VAL A 143 4.79 7.69 16.28
N TRP A 144 4.14 8.14 15.21
CA TRP A 144 3.31 9.35 15.21
C TRP A 144 2.12 9.20 16.17
N GLY A 145 1.42 8.07 16.11
CA GLY A 145 0.32 7.79 17.02
C GLY A 145 0.76 7.71 18.47
N MET A 146 1.91 7.09 18.75
CA MET A 146 2.48 7.06 20.09
C MET A 146 2.80 8.46 20.61
N GLN A 147 3.35 9.35 19.78
CA GLN A 147 3.58 10.75 20.15
C GLN A 147 2.27 11.48 20.50
N GLN A 148 1.18 11.21 19.78
CA GLN A 148 -0.12 11.79 20.09
C GLN A 148 -0.68 11.29 21.42
N LEU A 149 -0.54 9.99 21.72
CA LEU A 149 -0.97 9.41 23.00
C LEU A 149 -0.20 9.97 24.20
N HIS A 150 1.08 10.33 24.02
CA HIS A 150 1.92 10.94 25.06
C HIS A 150 1.79 12.47 25.13
N GLY A 151 0.97 13.08 24.27
CA GLY A 151 0.76 14.53 24.27
C GLY A 151 1.91 15.34 23.67
N HIS A 152 2.86 14.71 22.98
CA HIS A 152 3.95 15.42 22.28
C HIS A 152 3.47 16.09 20.99
N VAL A 153 2.43 15.53 20.36
CA VAL A 153 1.85 16.03 19.11
C VAL A 153 0.34 16.06 19.25
N TYR A 154 -0.32 17.11 18.75
CA TYR A 154 -1.78 17.17 18.74
C TYR A 154 -2.38 16.18 17.74
N SER A 155 -3.55 15.63 18.08
CA SER A 155 -4.34 14.87 17.11
C SER A 155 -5.07 15.81 16.15
N HIS A 156 -5.46 15.27 14.99
CA HIS A 156 -6.21 16.02 13.99
C HIS A 156 -7.72 16.05 14.23
N HIS A 157 -8.18 15.57 15.39
CA HIS A 157 -9.58 15.46 15.72
C HIS A 157 -9.85 15.89 17.16
N SER A 158 -10.91 16.66 17.38
CA SER A 158 -11.31 17.20 18.69
C SER A 158 -11.65 16.14 19.75
N LEU A 159 -12.23 15.01 19.35
CA LEU A 159 -12.72 13.96 20.25
C LEU A 159 -11.71 12.84 20.47
N PHE A 160 -10.78 12.64 19.54
CA PHE A 160 -9.88 11.49 19.54
C PHE A 160 -8.44 11.94 19.68
N ARG A 161 -7.75 11.39 20.67
CA ARG A 161 -6.33 11.66 20.94
C ARG A 161 -5.37 10.95 19.98
N LEU A 162 -5.88 10.08 19.12
CA LEU A 162 -5.07 9.25 18.22
C LEU A 162 -5.66 9.26 16.81
N THR A 163 -4.92 9.82 15.87
CA THR A 163 -5.27 9.86 14.45
C THR A 163 -4.08 9.58 13.52
N GLY A 164 -2.86 9.51 14.05
CA GLY A 164 -1.64 9.56 13.24
C GLY A 164 -1.65 10.80 12.35
N SER A 165 -1.23 10.65 11.10
CA SER A 165 -1.33 11.69 10.07
C SER A 165 -2.70 11.76 9.38
N PHE A 166 -3.65 10.90 9.78
CA PHE A 166 -5.00 10.88 9.23
C PHE A 166 -5.92 11.86 9.98
N PHE A 167 -7.08 12.12 9.39
CA PHE A 167 -8.08 13.00 9.96
C PHE A 167 -8.79 12.38 11.18
N ASN A 168 -8.90 11.04 11.27
CA ASN A 168 -9.63 10.37 12.35
C ASN A 168 -9.06 8.94 12.60
N PRO A 169 -9.34 8.30 13.76
CA PRO A 169 -8.76 7.01 14.13
C PRO A 169 -9.15 5.83 13.23
N GLY A 170 -10.24 5.94 12.47
CA GLY A 170 -10.74 4.85 11.62
C GLY A 170 -9.76 4.48 10.49
N PRO A 171 -9.49 5.39 9.53
CA PRO A 171 -8.49 5.20 8.49
C PRO A 171 -7.09 4.93 9.03
N TYR A 172 -6.70 5.60 10.13
CA TYR A 172 -5.44 5.36 10.81
C TYR A 172 -5.30 3.88 11.23
N SER A 173 -6.26 3.38 12.00
CA SER A 173 -6.26 1.99 12.47
C SER A 173 -6.38 1.01 11.31
N GLY A 174 -7.19 1.34 10.30
CA GLY A 174 -7.35 0.53 9.09
C GLY A 174 -6.05 0.40 8.30
N TYR A 175 -5.29 1.49 8.18
CA TYR A 175 -3.97 1.47 7.54
C TYR A 175 -2.99 0.57 8.29
N LEU A 176 -2.89 0.73 9.61
CA LEU A 176 -2.03 -0.12 10.44
C LEU A 176 -2.44 -1.60 10.39
N ALA A 177 -3.74 -1.89 10.33
CA ALA A 177 -4.26 -3.25 10.19
C ALA A 177 -3.91 -3.91 8.85
N VAL A 178 -3.65 -3.12 7.80
CA VAL A 178 -3.13 -3.63 6.51
C VAL A 178 -1.63 -3.87 6.58
N VAL A 179 -0.86 -2.97 7.22
CA VAL A 179 0.60 -3.12 7.32
C VAL A 179 1.00 -4.27 8.25
N LEU A 180 0.26 -4.50 9.34
CA LEU A 180 0.56 -5.51 10.33
C LEU A 180 0.76 -6.95 9.77
N PRO A 181 -0.19 -7.53 9.00
CA PRO A 181 -0.01 -8.87 8.43
C PRO A 181 1.12 -8.93 7.39
N ALA A 182 1.38 -7.85 6.65
CA ALA A 182 2.52 -7.77 5.74
C ALA A 182 3.86 -7.76 6.50
N GLY A 183 3.93 -7.02 7.60
CA GLY A 183 5.06 -7.03 8.53
C GLY A 183 5.28 -8.41 9.15
N LEU A 184 4.21 -9.05 9.65
CA LEU A 184 4.28 -10.40 10.22
C LEU A 184 4.79 -11.42 9.20
N TRP A 185 4.24 -11.41 7.99
CA TRP A 185 4.70 -12.28 6.91
C TRP A 185 6.20 -12.10 6.64
N THR A 186 6.65 -10.84 6.60
CA THR A 186 8.05 -10.50 6.40
C THR A 186 8.93 -11.01 7.54
N ALA A 187 8.49 -10.83 8.78
CA ALA A 187 9.19 -11.29 9.97
C ALA A 187 9.32 -12.83 9.99
N LEU A 188 8.29 -13.55 9.54
CA LEU A 188 8.31 -15.02 9.50
C LEU A 188 9.17 -15.58 8.37
N LYS A 189 9.21 -14.91 7.21
CA LYS A 189 9.82 -15.45 5.99
C LYS A 189 11.30 -15.08 5.80
N PHE A 190 11.69 -13.88 6.21
CA PHE A 190 13.06 -13.39 6.00
C PHE A 190 13.94 -13.63 7.23
N GLN A 191 15.26 -13.46 7.04
CA GLN A 191 16.28 -13.59 8.07
C GLN A 191 17.09 -12.28 8.16
N LYS A 192 17.84 -12.10 9.26
CA LYS A 192 18.73 -10.95 9.48
C LYS A 192 17.99 -9.60 9.43
N GLY A 193 18.52 -8.58 8.75
CA GLY A 193 18.04 -7.19 8.85
C GLY A 193 16.54 -7.01 8.61
N MET A 194 15.99 -7.59 7.54
CA MET A 194 14.56 -7.50 7.23
C MET A 194 13.68 -8.16 8.31
N HIS A 195 14.15 -9.23 8.94
CA HIS A 195 13.45 -9.91 10.01
C HIS A 195 13.33 -9.01 11.26
N TYR A 196 14.45 -8.44 11.70
CA TYR A 196 14.47 -7.56 12.87
C TYR A 196 13.65 -6.29 12.63
N PHE A 197 13.81 -5.67 11.45
CA PHE A 197 13.03 -4.50 11.08
C PHE A 197 11.52 -4.79 11.06
N ALA A 198 11.11 -5.94 10.49
CA ALA A 198 9.71 -6.33 10.46
C ALA A 198 9.13 -6.58 11.87
N TRP A 199 9.87 -7.24 12.77
CA TRP A 199 9.43 -7.40 14.16
C TRP A 199 9.30 -6.09 14.92
N VAL A 200 10.20 -5.12 14.69
CA VAL A 200 10.07 -3.77 15.23
C VAL A 200 8.79 -3.11 14.74
N CYS A 201 8.50 -3.19 13.44
CA CYS A 201 7.26 -2.63 12.88
C CYS A 201 6.01 -3.31 13.46
N VAL A 202 6.00 -4.65 13.52
CA VAL A 202 4.89 -5.43 14.10
C VAL A 202 4.68 -5.05 15.57
N GLY A 203 5.74 -5.00 16.37
CA GLY A 203 5.68 -4.62 17.78
C GLY A 203 5.13 -3.21 17.97
N ALA A 204 5.65 -2.23 17.21
CA ALA A 204 5.18 -0.85 17.27
C ALA A 204 3.69 -0.72 16.93
N ILE A 205 3.24 -1.43 15.89
CA ILE A 205 1.82 -1.42 15.49
C ILE A 205 0.93 -2.07 16.57
N LEU A 206 1.34 -3.20 17.14
CA LEU A 206 0.57 -3.89 18.18
C LEU A 206 0.41 -3.06 19.45
N VAL A 207 1.37 -2.20 19.78
CA VAL A 207 1.29 -1.30 20.93
C VAL A 207 0.24 -0.20 20.72
N VAL A 208 0.17 0.37 19.51
CA VAL A 208 -0.66 1.57 19.25
C VAL A 208 -2.06 1.24 18.71
N LEU A 209 -2.22 0.14 17.96
CA LEU A 209 -3.49 -0.27 17.36
C LEU A 209 -4.66 -0.40 18.37
N PRO A 210 -4.47 -0.83 19.64
CA PRO A 210 -5.56 -0.88 20.64
C PRO A 210 -6.12 0.48 20.97
N ALA A 211 -5.26 1.48 21.06
CA ALA A 211 -5.66 2.83 21.35
C ALA A 211 -6.50 3.46 20.21
N GLY A 212 -6.44 2.89 19.00
CA GLY A 212 -7.24 3.33 17.86
C GLY A 212 -8.74 2.99 17.98
N MET A 213 -9.12 2.08 18.87
CA MET A 213 -10.51 1.69 19.20
C MET A 213 -11.39 1.24 18.00
N SER A 214 -10.79 0.94 16.84
CA SER A 214 -11.52 0.55 15.63
C SER A 214 -11.80 -0.95 15.59
N ARG A 215 -13.02 -1.36 15.96
CA ARG A 215 -13.45 -2.78 15.98
C ARG A 215 -13.19 -3.52 14.65
N SER A 216 -13.44 -2.86 13.51
CA SER A 216 -13.21 -3.45 12.19
C SER A 216 -11.72 -3.65 11.91
N ALA A 217 -10.86 -2.70 12.30
CA ALA A 217 -9.41 -2.84 12.15
C ALA A 217 -8.86 -3.99 13.00
N TRP A 218 -9.39 -4.17 14.22
CA TRP A 218 -9.05 -5.28 15.10
C TRP A 218 -9.39 -6.63 14.49
N MET A 219 -10.63 -6.79 14.01
CA MET A 219 -11.05 -8.03 13.35
C MET A 219 -10.22 -8.32 12.10
N ALA A 220 -9.98 -7.31 11.27
CA ALA A 220 -9.16 -7.45 10.06
C ALA A 220 -7.73 -7.88 10.39
N ALA A 221 -7.09 -7.23 11.37
CA ALA A 221 -5.74 -7.54 11.83
C ALA A 221 -5.62 -8.98 12.34
N VAL A 222 -6.53 -9.41 13.21
CA VAL A 222 -6.53 -10.76 13.79
C VAL A 222 -6.71 -11.82 12.71
N VAL A 223 -7.72 -11.66 11.84
CA VAL A 223 -8.00 -12.62 10.77
C VAL A 223 -6.82 -12.70 9.80
N ALA A 224 -6.29 -11.56 9.35
CA ALA A 224 -5.18 -11.53 8.41
C ALA A 224 -3.89 -12.09 9.00
N CYS A 225 -3.54 -11.74 10.24
CA CYS A 225 -2.35 -12.26 10.91
C CYS A 225 -2.48 -13.76 11.21
N GLY A 226 -3.66 -14.21 11.65
CA GLY A 226 -3.96 -15.62 11.87
C GLY A 226 -3.78 -16.43 10.59
N TRP A 227 -4.30 -15.93 9.46
CA TRP A 227 -4.11 -16.54 8.15
C TRP A 227 -2.64 -16.60 7.75
N VAL A 228 -1.90 -15.49 7.86
CA VAL A 228 -0.46 -15.42 7.54
C VAL A 228 0.34 -16.42 8.38
N TYR A 229 0.09 -16.46 9.69
CA TYR A 229 0.78 -17.38 10.58
C TYR A 229 0.48 -18.84 10.23
N TRP A 230 -0.79 -19.18 10.03
CA TRP A 230 -1.20 -20.53 9.66
C TRP A 230 -0.59 -20.95 8.32
N ALA A 231 -0.62 -20.08 7.32
CA ALA A 231 -0.07 -20.36 5.98
C ALA A 231 1.45 -20.58 6.00
N GLU A 232 2.22 -19.79 6.78
CA GLU A 232 3.69 -19.89 6.79
C GLU A 232 4.24 -20.92 7.79
N ARG A 233 3.54 -21.24 8.88
CA ARG A 233 4.05 -22.18 9.92
C ARG A 233 3.43 -23.58 9.86
N ILE A 234 2.13 -23.65 9.58
CA ILE A 234 1.37 -24.89 9.59
C ILE A 234 1.26 -25.41 8.16
N GLY A 235 0.62 -24.66 7.28
CA GLY A 235 0.45 -25.01 5.87
C GLY A 235 -0.53 -26.17 5.63
N TRP A 236 -1.10 -26.22 4.43
CA TRP A 236 -2.12 -27.20 4.04
C TRP A 236 -1.63 -28.66 4.07
N GLU A 237 -0.33 -28.86 3.84
CA GLU A 237 0.33 -30.19 3.82
C GLU A 237 0.44 -30.80 5.22
N LYS A 238 0.63 -30.00 6.28
CA LYS A 238 0.75 -30.52 7.66
C LYS A 238 -0.59 -30.75 8.36
N THR A 239 -1.67 -30.14 7.87
CA THR A 239 -3.04 -30.33 8.40
C THR A 239 -3.77 -31.53 7.80
N LYS A 240 -3.19 -32.17 6.78
CA LYS A 240 -3.74 -33.36 6.11
C LYS A 240 -3.18 -34.69 6.65
N ALA A 241 -2.20 -34.63 7.55
CA ALA A 241 -1.68 -35.77 8.29
C ALA A 241 -2.49 -35.97 9.58
#